data_AF-A0A2P2C523-F1
#
_entry.id   AF-A0A2P2C523-F1
#
_cell.length_a   1.000
_cell.length_b   1.000
_cell.length_c   1.000
_cell.angle_alpha   90.00
_cell.angle_beta   90.00
_cell.angle_gamma   90.00
#
_symmetry.space_group_name_H-M   'P 1'
#
loop_
_entity.id
_entity.type
_entity.pdbx_description
1 polymer ?
#
loop_
_entity_poly.entity_id
_entity_poly.type
_entity_poly.pdbx_seq_one_letter_code
_entity_poly.pdbx_strand_id
1 'polypeptide(L)'
;MSRLRVAVVGGGQNCEHQVSLASAASVAAALDPGRYDVVRLTIDPDGEWWHAAGAGQSDGHGGVVSPTGTGVSSGWPGRWG
;
A
#
# COMPACT_ATOMS: atom_id res chain seq x y z
N MET A 1 0.86 -11.17 22.43
CA MET A 1 -0.37 -10.74 21.73
C MET A 1 -0.08 -10.62 20.25
N SER A 2 -0.97 -11.10 19.38
CA SER A 2 -0.86 -10.86 17.94
C SER A 2 -1.14 -9.38 17.64
N ARG A 3 -0.39 -8.80 16.71
CA ARG A 3 -0.60 -7.42 16.26
C ARG A 3 -1.86 -7.35 15.40
N LEU A 4 -2.56 -6.22 15.44
CA LEU A 4 -3.73 -6.02 14.57
C LEU A 4 -3.26 -5.73 13.14
N ARG A 5 -3.79 -6.47 12.16
CA ARG A 5 -3.50 -6.23 10.75
C ARG A 5 -4.36 -5.08 10.22
N VAL A 6 -3.72 -4.08 9.61
CA VAL A 6 -4.38 -2.86 9.12
C VAL A 6 -3.99 -2.64 7.67
N ALA A 7 -4.97 -2.60 6.77
CA ALA A 7 -4.76 -2.20 5.39
C ALA A 7 -4.92 -0.68 5.26
N VAL A 8 -3.93 -0.02 4.67
CA VAL A 8 -3.97 1.40 4.31
C VAL A 8 -4.00 1.49 2.79
N VAL A 9 -5.04 2.11 2.26
CA VAL A 9 -5.32 2.20 0.82
C VAL A 9 -5.15 3.64 0.36
N GLY A 10 -4.44 3.85 -0.75
CA GLY A 10 -4.31 5.15 -1.41
C GLY A 10 -4.43 5.07 -2.93
N GLY A 11 -4.52 6.22 -3.59
CA GLY A 11 -4.69 6.34 -5.04
C GLY A 11 -6.16 6.42 -5.45
N GLY A 12 -6.52 5.71 -6.52
CA GLY A 12 -7.85 5.67 -7.13
C GLY A 12 -7.87 6.25 -8.56
N GLN A 13 -8.93 5.93 -9.29
CA GLN A 13 -9.24 6.48 -10.62
C GLN A 13 -9.96 7.83 -10.47
N ASN A 14 -9.25 8.85 -10.00
CA ASN A 14 -9.76 10.21 -9.83
C ASN A 14 -8.62 11.24 -9.93
N CYS A 15 -8.97 12.52 -9.99
CA CYS A 15 -7.98 13.61 -10.05
C CYS A 15 -7.21 13.84 -8.73
N GLU A 16 -7.68 13.27 -7.62
CA GLU A 16 -7.06 13.36 -6.29
C GLU A 16 -6.08 12.20 -6.02
N HIS A 17 -5.81 11.35 -7.01
CA HIS A 17 -4.96 10.16 -6.89
C HIS A 17 -3.66 10.41 -6.11
N GLN A 18 -2.92 11.46 -6.46
CA GLN A 18 -1.64 11.80 -5.79
C GLN A 18 -1.84 12.27 -4.33
N VAL A 19 -2.94 12.98 -4.05
CA VAL A 19 -3.29 13.44 -2.70
C VAL A 19 -3.69 12.25 -1.82
N SER A 20 -4.46 11.31 -2.37
CA SER A 20 -4.85 10.06 -1.73
C SER A 20 -3.63 9.19 -1.40
N LEU A 21 -2.68 9.06 -2.34
CA LEU A 21 -1.39 8.40 -2.09
C LEU A 21 -0.61 9.05 -0.93
N ALA A 22 -0.47 10.38 -0.95
CA ALA A 22 0.24 11.11 0.12
C ALA A 22 -0.46 10.97 1.49
N SER A 23 -1.78 10.91 1.51
CA SER A 23 -2.57 10.75 2.74
C SER A 23 -2.42 9.34 3.31
N ALA A 24 -2.61 8.31 2.47
CA ALA A 24 -2.32 6.93 2.82
C ALA A 24 -0.88 6.77 3.31
N ALA A 25 0.03 7.56 2.72
CA ALA A 25 1.42 7.53 3.06
C ALA A 25 1.72 7.96 4.49
N SER A 26 1.19 9.12 4.85
CA SER A 26 1.25 9.69 6.19
C SER A 26 0.62 8.76 7.23
N VAL A 27 -0.57 8.21 6.95
CA VAL A 27 -1.26 7.28 7.86
C VAL A 27 -0.43 6.04 8.14
N ALA A 28 0.11 5.40 7.10
CA ALA A 28 0.90 4.19 7.28
C ALA A 28 2.22 4.44 8.03
N ALA A 29 2.78 5.65 7.95
CA ALA A 29 3.97 6.05 8.71
C ALA A 29 3.67 6.35 10.19
N ALA A 30 2.46 6.82 10.49
CA ALA A 30 2.04 7.16 11.85
C ALA A 30 1.59 5.94 12.68
N LEU A 31 1.28 4.81 12.04
CA LEU A 31 0.86 3.59 12.74
C LEU A 31 2.02 2.95 13.52
N ASP A 32 1.79 2.69 14.81
CA ASP A 32 2.75 2.06 15.72
C ASP A 32 3.15 0.64 15.25
N PRO A 33 4.41 0.43 14.85
CA PRO A 33 4.92 -0.85 14.41
C PRO A 33 5.30 -1.76 15.58
N GLY A 34 4.81 -1.54 16.80
CA GLY A 34 4.72 -2.52 17.88
C GLY A 34 3.30 -3.11 18.01
N ARG A 35 2.29 -2.39 17.51
CA ARG A 35 0.86 -2.73 17.65
C ARG A 35 0.19 -3.20 16.37
N TYR A 36 0.63 -2.70 15.21
CA TYR A 36 -0.05 -2.93 13.93
C TYR A 36 0.84 -3.61 12.90
N ASP A 37 0.32 -4.61 12.21
CA ASP A 37 0.90 -5.13 10.98
C ASP A 37 0.28 -4.40 9.78
N VAL A 38 1.05 -3.50 9.15
CA VAL A 38 0.53 -2.54 8.17
C VAL A 38 0.72 -3.06 6.74
N VAL A 39 -0.40 -3.29 6.06
CA VAL A 39 -0.50 -3.70 4.66
C VAL A 39 -0.78 -2.45 3.83
N ARG A 40 0.08 -2.15 2.84
CA ARG A 40 -0.06 -0.95 1.98
C ARG A 40 -0.62 -1.35 0.62
N LEU A 41 -1.76 -0.78 0.27
CA LEU A 41 -2.44 -1.02 -1.00
C LEU A 41 -2.56 0.27 -1.80
N THR A 42 -2.44 0.16 -3.11
CA THR A 42 -2.58 1.26 -4.05
C THR A 42 -3.58 0.89 -5.13
N ILE A 43 -4.44 1.84 -5.50
CA ILE A 43 -5.27 1.74 -6.69
C ILE A 43 -4.69 2.72 -7.72
N ASP A 44 -4.29 2.23 -8.88
CA ASP A 44 -3.74 3.06 -9.96
C ASP A 44 -4.81 3.94 -10.62
N PRO A 45 -4.41 4.95 -11.42
CA PRO A 45 -5.35 5.77 -12.19
C PRO A 45 -6.21 4.95 -13.16
N ASP A 46 -5.72 3.79 -13.59
CA ASP A 46 -6.44 2.85 -14.46
C ASP A 46 -7.38 1.90 -13.69
N GLY A 47 -7.38 1.97 -12.35
CA GLY A 47 -8.23 1.14 -11.48
C GLY A 47 -7.59 -0.17 -11.03
N GLU A 48 -6.35 -0.45 -11.46
CA GLU A 48 -5.60 -1.65 -11.07
C GLU A 48 -5.12 -1.60 -9.62
N TRP A 49 -5.11 -2.75 -8.95
CA TRP A 49 -4.72 -2.86 -7.54
C TRP A 49 -3.30 -3.38 -7.37
N TRP A 50 -2.54 -2.72 -6.49
CA TRP A 50 -1.17 -3.09 -6.14
C TRP A 50 -0.98 -3.21 -4.65
N HIS A 51 -0.13 -4.16 -4.25
CA HIS A 51 0.32 -4.32 -2.87
C HIS A 51 1.82 -4.14 -2.81
N ALA A 52 2.29 -3.20 -2.00
CA ALA A 52 3.73 -3.10 -1.72
C ALA A 52 4.09 -4.27 -0.81
N ALA A 53 4.87 -5.22 -1.33
CA ALA A 53 5.33 -6.38 -0.56
C ALA A 53 6.19 -5.92 0.63
N GLY A 54 5.53 -5.68 1.78
CA GLY A 54 6.19 -5.64 3.08
C GLY A 54 6.49 -7.07 3.52
N ALA A 55 7.63 -7.27 4.16
CA ALA A 55 8.04 -8.55 4.75
C ALA A 55 7.01 -9.01 5.82
N GLY A 56 5.96 -9.68 5.38
CA GLY A 56 4.82 -10.10 6.19
C GLY A 56 4.03 -11.15 5.41
N GLN A 57 4.01 -12.35 5.95
CA GLN A 57 3.63 -13.61 5.31
C GLN A 57 2.24 -13.57 4.65
N SER A 58 2.15 -14.25 3.51
CA SER A 58 0.93 -14.48 2.73
C SER A 58 0.00 -15.44 3.48
N ASP A 59 -0.94 -14.90 4.26
CA ASP A 59 -2.08 -15.68 4.73
C ASP A 59 -3.11 -15.75 3.61
N GLY A 60 -3.19 -16.93 2.99
CA GLY A 60 -3.97 -17.15 1.79
C GLY A 60 -5.46 -16.97 2.00
N HIS A 61 -6.00 -15.85 1.52
CA HIS A 61 -7.36 -15.73 0.99
C HIS A 61 -7.32 -14.70 -0.15
N GLY A 62 -7.55 -15.17 -1.37
CA GLY A 62 -7.09 -14.53 -2.60
C GLY A 62 -7.85 -13.29 -3.07
N GLY A 63 -7.09 -12.46 -3.78
CA GLY A 63 -7.51 -11.53 -4.82
C GLY A 63 -6.29 -11.31 -5.71
N VAL A 64 -6.44 -11.53 -7.03
CA VAL A 64 -5.41 -11.68 -8.07
C VAL A 64 -4.14 -10.84 -7.84
N VAL A 65 -2.99 -11.53 -7.79
CA VAL A 65 -1.67 -10.95 -8.05
C VAL A 65 -1.31 -11.26 -9.50
N SER A 66 -1.07 -10.24 -10.31
CA SER A 66 -0.49 -10.40 -11.66
C SER A 66 1.02 -10.18 -11.58
N PRO A 67 1.88 -11.20 -11.75
CA PRO A 67 3.33 -11.05 -11.68
C PRO A 67 3.97 -10.76 -13.04
N THR A 68 3.38 -9.92 -13.89
CA THR A 68 4.02 -9.57 -15.18
C THR A 68 3.76 -8.12 -15.54
N GLY A 69 4.67 -7.26 -15.07
CA GLY A 69 4.74 -5.86 -15.42
C GLY A 69 6.05 -5.28 -14.91
N THR A 70 7.04 -5.23 -15.80
CA THR A 70 8.37 -4.67 -15.61
C THR A 70 8.35 -3.31 -14.90
N GLY A 71 8.96 -3.25 -13.71
CA GLY A 71 9.47 -2.01 -13.12
C GLY A 71 8.49 -1.17 -12.29
N VAL A 72 8.24 -1.55 -11.04
CA VAL A 72 8.03 -0.55 -9.99
C VAL A 72 9.30 -0.47 -9.15
N SER A 73 10.03 0.61 -9.38
CA SER A 73 11.17 1.03 -8.59
C SER A 73 10.86 0.90 -7.10
N SER A 74 11.79 0.28 -6.38
CA SER A 74 11.92 0.38 -4.93
C SER A 74 11.65 1.80 -4.44
N GLY A 75 10.62 1.96 -3.62
CA GLY A 75 10.34 3.20 -2.90
C GLY A 75 9.13 3.93 -3.46
N TRP A 76 8.19 4.22 -2.57
CA TRP A 76 7.14 5.19 -2.82
C TRP A 76 7.68 6.45 -3.53
N PRO A 77 6.93 7.02 -4.48
CA PRO A 77 7.24 8.33 -5.00
C PRO A 77 6.82 9.36 -3.94
N GLY A 78 7.74 9.75 -3.07
CA GLY A 78 7.44 10.81 -2.12
C GLY A 78 8.34 10.91 -0.91
N ARG A 79 9.65 11.02 -1.11
CA ARG A 79 10.48 11.76 -0.16
C ARG A 79 10.23 13.24 -0.45
N TRP A 80 9.26 13.83 0.25
CA TRP A 80 9.11 15.29 0.31
C TRP A 80 9.75 15.73 1.63
N GLY A 81 10.86 16.45 1.50
CA GLY A 81 11.27 17.43 2.51
C GLY A 81 10.50 18.73 2.33
#